data_AF-A0A9W7D8L2-F1
#
_entry.id   AF-A0A9W7D8L2-F1
#
_cell.length_a   1.000
_cell.length_b   1.000
_cell.length_c   1.000
_cell.angle_alpha   90.00
_cell.angle_beta   90.00
_cell.angle_gamma   90.00
#
_symmetry.space_group_name_H-M   'P 1'
#
loop_
_entity.id
_entity.type
_entity.pdbx_description
1 polymer ?
#
loop_
_entity_poly.entity_id
_entity_poly.type
_entity_poly.pdbx_seq_one_letter_code
_entity_poly.pdbx_strand_id
1 'polypeptide(L)'
;MADGTTIIVNWIVHLKVKLRTIAGFVHIAKPVECLIIPGDSGEFLLGNDLLLSLDIDVDRKFDMLAVPFGADTDGDEFDEADEPTVDGAKVQDSEVRAAVLELVDKANREGFPGEWKEELVRVAMRFDLWRIRLGADPPA
;
A
#
# COMPACT_ATOMS: atom_id res chain seq x y z
N MET A 1 10.57 -17.88 -12.40
CA MET A 1 9.39 -18.65 -11.95
C MET A 1 9.74 -19.23 -10.59
N ALA A 2 8.94 -19.00 -9.57
CA ALA A 2 9.27 -19.30 -8.17
C ALA A 2 8.97 -20.76 -7.77
N ASP A 3 9.00 -21.68 -8.73
CA ASP A 3 8.72 -23.11 -8.57
C ASP A 3 9.99 -23.95 -8.37
N GLY A 4 11.17 -23.31 -8.32
CA GLY A 4 12.46 -23.99 -8.21
C GLY A 4 12.92 -24.65 -9.52
N THR A 5 12.24 -24.39 -10.64
CA THR A 5 12.61 -24.95 -11.94
C THR A 5 13.85 -24.27 -12.48
N THR A 6 14.87 -25.06 -12.85
CA THR A 6 16.07 -24.54 -13.52
C THR A 6 15.78 -24.31 -14.99
N ILE A 7 15.95 -23.07 -15.45
CA ILE A 7 15.78 -22.70 -16.86
C ILE A 7 17.16 -22.50 -17.48
N ILE A 8 17.43 -23.19 -18.59
CA ILE A 8 18.63 -22.99 -19.39
C ILE A 8 18.35 -21.88 -20.41
N VAL A 9 19.16 -20.83 -20.36
CA VAL A 9 19.07 -19.70 -21.29
C VAL A 9 20.33 -19.67 -22.15
N ASN A 10 20.16 -19.69 -23.47
CA ASN A 10 21.28 -19.71 -24.42
C ASN A 10 21.46 -18.37 -25.15
N TRP A 11 20.52 -17.43 -25.01
CA TRP A 11 20.50 -16.18 -25.78
C TRP A 11 20.53 -14.97 -24.87
N ILE A 12 21.36 -14.01 -25.27
CA ILE A 12 21.60 -12.75 -24.58
C ILE A 12 21.37 -11.61 -25.56
N VAL A 13 20.73 -10.53 -25.10
CA VAL A 13 20.53 -9.30 -25.87
C VAL A 13 20.83 -8.08 -25.01
N HIS A 14 21.36 -7.02 -25.62
CA HIS A 14 21.61 -5.75 -24.94
C HIS A 14 20.53 -4.74 -25.28
N LEU A 15 19.73 -4.33 -24.29
CA LEU A 15 18.58 -3.45 -24.48
C LEU A 15 18.78 -2.11 -23.77
N LYS A 16 18.38 -1.03 -24.44
CA LYS A 16 18.18 0.27 -23.76
C LYS A 16 16.82 0.25 -23.08
N VAL A 17 16.83 0.10 -21.76
CA VAL A 17 15.61 -0.04 -20.96
C VAL A 17 15.17 1.32 -20.39
N LYS A 18 13.87 1.57 -20.45
CA LYS A 18 13.22 2.76 -19.90
C LYS A 18 11.99 2.31 -19.11
N LEU A 19 11.93 2.68 -17.83
CA LEU A 19 10.82 2.36 -16.95
C LEU A 19 9.87 3.56 -16.86
N ARG A 20 8.58 3.30 -16.88
CA ARG A 20 7.55 4.32 -16.58
C ARG A 20 7.06 4.09 -15.16
N THR A 21 7.27 5.07 -14.29
CA THR A 21 6.76 5.09 -12.92
C THR A 21 5.74 6.22 -12.77
N ILE A 22 5.07 6.28 -11.61
CA ILE A 22 4.17 7.38 -11.27
C ILE A 22 4.94 8.72 -11.22
N ALA A 23 6.19 8.69 -10.74
CA ALA A 23 7.06 9.86 -10.67
C ALA A 23 7.65 10.29 -12.04
N GLY A 24 7.46 9.48 -13.09
CA GLY A 24 7.91 9.77 -14.44
C GLY A 24 8.74 8.65 -15.05
N PHE A 25 9.56 8.99 -16.03
CA PHE A 25 10.37 8.00 -16.72
C PHE A 25 11.75 7.86 -16.08
N VAL A 26 12.16 6.63 -15.83
CA VAL A 26 13.52 6.29 -15.37
C VAL A 26 14.30 5.70 -16.54
N HIS A 27 15.41 6.34 -16.87
CA HIS A 27 16.29 5.96 -17.95
C HIS A 27 17.51 5.22 -17.40
N ILE A 28 17.75 4.00 -17.89
CA ILE A 28 18.97 3.28 -17.55
C ILE A 28 20.07 3.72 -18.53
N ALA A 29 21.13 4.31 -17.98
CA ALA A 29 22.15 5.01 -18.76
C ALA A 29 22.92 4.10 -19.72
N LYS A 30 23.15 2.84 -19.32
CA LYS A 30 23.88 1.85 -20.11
C LYS A 30 22.92 0.79 -20.64
N PRO A 31 23.17 0.21 -21.84
CA PRO A 31 22.44 -0.97 -22.28
C PRO A 31 22.54 -2.09 -21.23
N VAL A 32 21.40 -2.70 -20.92
CA VAL A 32 21.30 -3.79 -19.95
C VAL A 32 21.41 -5.10 -20.70
N GLU A 33 22.22 -6.02 -20.19
CA GLU A 33 22.27 -7.39 -20.67
C GLU A 33 21.02 -8.14 -20.20
N CYS A 34 20.23 -8.65 -21.14
CA CYS A 34 18.97 -9.35 -20.87
C CYS A 34 19.04 -10.79 -21.37
N LEU A 35 18.60 -11.71 -20.51
CA LEU A 35 18.47 -13.13 -20.81
C LEU A 35 17.12 -13.39 -21.49
N ILE A 36 17.11 -14.08 -22.62
CA ILE A 36 15.87 -14.47 -23.30
C ILE A 36 15.44 -15.85 -22.78
N ILE A 37 14.45 -15.85 -21.90
CA ILE A 37 13.86 -17.08 -21.36
C ILE A 37 12.93 -17.68 -22.42
N PRO A 38 13.16 -18.93 -22.87
CA PRO A 38 12.26 -19.57 -23.82
C PRO A 38 10.91 -19.87 -23.16
N GLY A 39 9.82 -19.50 -23.84
CA GLY A 39 8.47 -19.65 -23.34
C GLY A 39 7.48 -18.74 -24.06
N ASP A 40 6.23 -18.76 -23.65
CA ASP A 40 5.15 -17.91 -24.13
C ASP A 40 4.81 -16.77 -23.17
N SER A 41 5.59 -16.59 -22.09
CA SER A 41 5.41 -15.46 -21.19
C SER A 41 5.81 -14.15 -21.87
N GLY A 42 4.86 -13.23 -22.01
CA GLY A 42 5.09 -11.88 -22.51
C GLY A 42 5.65 -10.92 -21.45
N GLU A 43 6.30 -11.45 -20.43
CA GLU A 43 6.71 -10.72 -19.23
C GLU A 43 8.16 -10.28 -19.31
N PHE A 44 8.45 -9.10 -18.75
CA PHE A 44 9.81 -8.58 -18.61
C PHE A 44 10.22 -8.57 -17.15
N LEU A 45 11.14 -9.47 -16.79
CA LEU A 45 11.61 -9.61 -15.41
C LEU A 45 12.79 -8.67 -15.17
N LEU A 46 12.66 -7.81 -14.16
CA LEU A 46 13.75 -6.96 -13.70
C LEU A 46 14.51 -7.67 -12.58
N GLY A 47 15.82 -7.84 -12.76
CA GLY A 47 16.69 -8.38 -11.72
C GLY A 47 16.83 -7.43 -10.54
N ASN A 48 17.07 -7.99 -9.34
CA ASN A 48 17.28 -7.21 -8.13
C ASN A 48 18.52 -6.31 -8.22
N ASP A 49 19.57 -6.77 -8.90
CA ASP A 49 20.76 -6.00 -9.22
C ASP A 49 20.43 -4.69 -9.97
N LEU A 50 19.51 -4.75 -10.93
CA LEU A 50 19.08 -3.58 -11.67
C LEU A 50 18.19 -2.67 -10.82
N LEU A 51 17.30 -3.23 -10.00
CA LEU A 51 16.47 -2.47 -9.05
C LEU A 51 17.35 -1.71 -8.05
N LEU A 52 18.33 -2.37 -7.44
CA LEU A 52 19.29 -1.75 -6.52
C LEU A 52 20.13 -0.66 -7.20
N SER A 53 20.50 -0.84 -8.47
CA SER A 53 21.20 0.21 -9.24
C SER A 53 20.37 1.48 -9.45
N LEU A 54 19.04 1.36 -9.34
CA LEU A 54 18.08 2.45 -9.38
C LEU A 54 17.69 2.95 -7.97
N ASP A 55 18.40 2.49 -6.93
CA ASP A 55 18.12 2.76 -5.51
C ASP A 55 16.72 2.26 -5.09
N ILE A 56 16.24 1.20 -5.74
CA ILE A 56 15.01 0.50 -5.42
C ILE A 56 15.38 -0.78 -4.67
N ASP A 57 15.38 -0.69 -3.35
CA ASP A 57 15.54 -1.84 -2.46
C ASP A 57 14.16 -2.36 -2.05
N VAL A 58 13.79 -3.53 -2.58
CA VAL A 58 12.49 -4.18 -2.31
C VAL A 58 12.50 -4.86 -0.93
N ASP A 59 13.65 -5.38 -0.51
CA ASP A 59 13.80 -6.11 0.76
C ASP A 59 13.73 -5.15 1.95
N ARG A 60 14.40 -3.99 1.85
CA ARG A 60 14.30 -2.93 2.87
C ARG A 60 12.87 -2.38 3.05
N LYS A 61 12.05 -2.41 2.00
CA LYS A 61 10.63 -2.04 2.09
C LYS A 61 9.78 -3.12 2.78
N PHE A 62 10.23 -4.37 2.74
CA PHE A 62 9.57 -5.48 3.44
C PHE A 62 9.94 -5.52 4.92
N ASP A 63 11.18 -5.16 5.27
CA ASP A 63 11.63 -5.04 6.66
C ASP A 63 10.82 -4.00 7.46
N MET A 64 10.37 -2.93 6.82
CA MET A 64 9.50 -1.92 7.47
C MET A 64 8.11 -2.48 7.82
N LEU A 65 7.70 -3.60 7.22
CA LEU A 65 6.43 -4.29 7.50
C LEU A 65 6.60 -5.44 8.51
N ALA A 66 7.83 -5.87 8.76
CA ALA A 66 8.14 -6.91 9.74
C ALA A 66 8.38 -6.27 11.12
N VAL A 67 7.30 -6.05 11.87
CA VAL A 67 7.41 -5.76 13.31
C VAL A 67 8.06 -6.99 13.98
N PRO A 68 9.17 -6.85 14.72
CA PRO A 68 9.73 -7.96 15.47
C PRO A 68 8.72 -8.40 16.55
N PHE A 69 8.12 -9.57 16.37
CA PHE A 69 7.39 -10.26 17.43
C PHE A 69 8.41 -10.74 18.49
N GLY A 70 8.80 -9.88 19.43
CA GLY A 70 9.66 -10.31 20.53
C GLY A 70 10.48 -9.25 21.25
N ALA A 71 9.96 -8.05 21.47
CA ALA A 71 10.51 -7.11 22.43
C ALA A 71 9.46 -6.70 23.46
N ASP A 72 8.87 -7.71 24.12
CA ASP A 72 8.39 -7.53 25.48
C ASP A 72 9.64 -7.50 26.37
N THR A 73 10.10 -6.31 26.72
CA THR A 73 10.94 -6.16 27.91
C THR A 73 10.58 -4.83 28.56
N ASP A 74 9.94 -4.96 29.70
CA ASP A 74 9.54 -3.91 30.62
C ASP A 74 10.65 -2.87 30.81
N GLY A 75 10.33 -1.63 30.50
CA GLY A 75 11.26 -0.50 30.55
C GLY A 75 10.55 0.74 30.06
N ASP A 76 9.58 1.21 30.84
CA ASP A 76 8.86 2.46 30.63
C ASP A 76 9.85 3.64 30.80
N GLU A 77 10.50 4.03 29.69
CA GLU A 77 11.41 5.19 29.61
C GLU A 77 10.81 6.32 28.74
N PHE A 78 9.48 6.36 28.63
CA PHE A 78 8.76 7.41 27.88
C PHE A 78 7.82 8.25 28.75
N ASP A 79 7.96 8.19 30.08
CA ASP A 79 7.07 8.91 31.01
C ASP A 79 7.41 10.41 31.22
N GLU A 80 8.39 11.00 30.52
CA GLU A 80 8.75 12.43 30.66
C GLU A 80 9.05 13.16 29.34
N ALA A 81 8.35 12.82 28.26
CA ALA A 81 8.17 13.76 27.16
C ALA A 81 6.74 14.26 27.23
N ASP A 82 6.58 15.56 27.55
CA ASP A 82 5.33 16.31 27.55
C ASP A 82 4.52 15.94 26.29
N GLU A 83 3.66 14.92 26.43
CA GLU A 83 2.78 14.50 25.36
C GLU A 83 1.91 15.72 25.08
N PRO A 84 1.89 16.24 23.84
CA PRO A 84 0.84 17.17 23.50
C PRO A 84 -0.44 16.41 23.78
N THR A 85 -1.19 16.86 24.78
CA THR A 85 -2.51 16.34 25.10
C THR A 85 -3.32 16.60 23.83
N VAL A 86 -3.34 15.60 22.95
CA VAL A 86 -4.18 15.62 21.78
C VAL A 86 -5.55 15.48 22.38
N ASP A 87 -6.19 16.62 22.52
CA ASP A 87 -7.62 16.82 22.77
C ASP A 87 -8.42 16.30 21.55
N GLY A 88 -8.02 15.15 21.02
CA GLY A 88 -8.77 14.27 20.19
C GLY A 88 -9.74 13.57 21.12
N ALA A 89 -10.77 14.31 21.51
CA ALA A 89 -12.01 13.72 21.96
C ALA A 89 -12.21 12.43 21.18
N LYS A 90 -12.45 11.33 21.89
CA LYS A 90 -13.14 10.16 21.33
C LYS A 90 -14.41 10.72 20.69
N VAL A 91 -14.32 11.20 19.45
CA VAL A 91 -15.46 11.53 18.61
C VAL A 91 -16.16 10.20 18.52
N GLN A 92 -17.24 10.13 19.27
CA GLN A 92 -17.80 8.87 19.71
C GLN A 92 -18.17 8.11 18.44
N ASP A 93 -17.81 6.83 18.36
CA ASP A 93 -18.21 5.91 17.29
C ASP A 93 -19.70 6.09 16.90
N SER A 94 -20.54 6.47 17.86
CA SER A 94 -21.95 6.85 17.68
C SER A 94 -22.19 8.05 16.74
N GLU A 95 -21.38 9.11 16.80
CA GLU A 95 -21.52 10.30 15.97
C GLU A 95 -21.15 10.00 14.51
N VAL A 96 -20.06 9.27 14.31
CA VAL A 96 -19.63 8.80 12.98
C VAL A 96 -20.70 7.91 12.35
N ARG A 97 -21.24 6.96 13.13
CA ARG A 97 -22.33 6.09 12.68
C ARG A 97 -23.60 6.85 12.33
N ALA A 98 -23.96 7.87 13.10
CA ALA A 98 -25.11 8.72 12.80
C ALA A 98 -24.91 9.48 11.48
N ALA A 99 -23.72 10.04 11.24
CA ALA A 99 -23.40 10.73 9.99
C ALA A 99 -23.43 9.79 8.77
N VAL A 100 -22.93 8.56 8.91
CA VAL A 100 -22.99 7.54 7.84
C VAL A 100 -24.45 7.18 7.51
N LEU A 101 -25.32 7.02 8.50
CA LEU A 101 -26.74 6.76 8.26
C LEU A 101 -27.44 7.93 7.55
N GLU A 102 -27.10 9.17 7.91
CA GLU A 102 -27.63 10.35 7.22
C GLU A 102 -27.20 10.39 5.74
N LEU A 103 -25.95 10.01 5.44
CA LEU A 103 -25.45 9.91 4.06
C LEU A 103 -26.20 8.84 3.26
N VAL A 104 -26.50 7.70 3.87
CA VAL A 104 -27.32 6.64 3.24
C VAL A 104 -28.73 7.14 2.96
N ASP A 105 -29.35 7.85 3.90
CA ASP A 105 -30.67 8.44 3.71
C ASP A 105 -30.68 9.54 2.65
N LYS A 106 -29.59 10.30 2.53
CA LYS A 106 -29.40 11.26 1.44
C LYS A 106 -29.27 10.55 0.09
N ALA A 107 -28.45 9.51 -0.01
CA ALA A 107 -28.29 8.74 -1.24
C ALA A 107 -29.63 8.16 -1.73
N ASN A 108 -30.46 7.64 -0.81
CA ASN A 108 -31.80 7.14 -1.15
C ASN A 108 -32.72 8.26 -1.67
N ARG A 109 -32.68 9.46 -1.08
CA ARG A 109 -33.41 10.63 -1.59
C ARG A 109 -32.94 11.09 -2.98
N GLU A 110 -31.66 10.90 -3.29
CA GLU A 110 -31.05 11.28 -4.56
C GLU A 110 -31.20 10.19 -5.66
N GLY A 111 -31.93 9.11 -5.38
CA GLY A 111 -32.29 8.10 -6.38
C GLY A 111 -31.51 6.79 -6.29
N PHE A 112 -30.77 6.55 -5.20
CA PHE A 112 -30.23 5.23 -4.92
C PHE A 112 -31.39 4.23 -4.73
N PRO A 113 -31.32 2.99 -5.28
CA PRO A 113 -32.44 2.07 -5.18
C PRO A 113 -32.61 1.59 -3.72
N GLY A 114 -33.76 1.90 -3.13
CA GLY A 114 -34.07 1.62 -1.73
C GLY A 114 -34.01 0.14 -1.34
N GLU A 115 -34.12 -0.77 -2.31
CA GLU A 115 -33.95 -2.22 -2.13
C GLU A 115 -32.55 -2.58 -1.61
N TRP A 116 -31.54 -1.77 -1.93
CA TRP A 116 -30.15 -1.98 -1.52
C TRP A 116 -29.75 -1.14 -0.30
N LYS A 117 -30.70 -0.44 0.33
CA LYS A 117 -30.39 0.46 1.45
C LYS A 117 -29.70 -0.27 2.59
N GLU A 118 -30.21 -1.45 2.98
CA GLU A 118 -29.62 -2.25 4.06
C GLU A 118 -28.23 -2.78 3.70
N GLU A 119 -28.02 -3.18 2.44
CA GLU A 119 -26.69 -3.59 1.95
C GLU A 119 -25.71 -2.42 1.91
N LEU A 120 -26.18 -1.23 1.55
CA LEU A 120 -25.36 -0.02 1.56
C LEU A 120 -24.91 0.34 2.99
N VAL A 121 -25.81 0.25 3.98
CA VAL A 121 -25.46 0.42 5.40
C VAL A 121 -24.43 -0.62 5.82
N ARG A 122 -24.67 -1.90 5.47
CA ARG A 122 -23.77 -3.01 5.82
C ARG A 122 -22.36 -2.79 5.28
N VAL A 123 -22.22 -2.38 4.02
CA VAL A 123 -20.92 -2.11 3.39
C VAL A 123 -20.27 -0.87 3.98
N ALA A 124 -21.03 0.22 4.17
CA ALA A 124 -20.51 1.45 4.74
C ALA A 124 -20.01 1.26 6.18
N MET A 125 -20.66 0.41 6.98
CA MET A 125 -20.26 0.12 8.37
C MET A 125 -19.26 -1.05 8.50
N ARG A 126 -18.88 -1.71 7.39
CA ARG A 126 -18.02 -2.90 7.44
C ARG A 126 -16.60 -2.59 7.91
N PHE A 127 -16.12 -1.38 7.62
CA PHE A 127 -14.77 -0.95 7.91
C PHE A 127 -14.80 0.40 8.63
N ASP A 128 -13.89 0.59 9.58
CA ASP A 128 -13.74 1.83 10.33
C ASP A 128 -12.97 2.88 9.51
N LEU A 129 -13.57 3.31 8.39
CA LEU A 129 -12.98 4.23 7.41
C LEU A 129 -13.42 5.68 7.60
N TRP A 130 -14.48 5.90 8.38
CA TRP A 130 -15.16 7.19 8.43
C TRP A 130 -14.62 8.02 9.59
N ARG A 131 -14.28 9.28 9.32
CA ARG A 131 -13.88 10.25 10.34
C ARG A 131 -14.62 11.56 10.10
N ILE A 132 -15.16 12.16 11.16
CA ILE A 132 -15.83 13.48 11.08
C ILE A 132 -14.79 14.59 10.93
N ARG A 133 -13.61 14.41 11.53
CA ARG A 133 -12.47 15.33 11.41
C ARG A 133 -11.28 14.55 10.89
N LEU A 134 -10.60 15.11 9.88
CA LEU A 134 -9.29 14.62 9.48
C LEU A 134 -8.31 14.92 10.62
N GLY A 135 -7.67 13.88 11.16
CA GLY A 135 -6.55 14.03 12.07
C GLY A 135 -5.32 14.53 11.32
N ALA A 136 -4.27 14.90 12.05
CA ALA A 136 -2.95 15.08 11.45
C ALA A 136 -2.44 13.69 11.03
N ASP A 137 -2.87 13.21 9.87
CA ASP A 137 -2.27 12.02 9.28
C ASP A 137 -0.78 12.34 9.06
N PRO A 138 0.14 11.45 9.48
CA PRO A 138 1.57 11.67 9.27
C PRO A 138 1.85 11.85 7.78
N PRO A 139 2.85 12.68 7.42
CA PRO A 139 3.15 12.96 6.02
C PRO A 139 3.40 11.66 5.26
N ALA A 140 2.77 11.55 4.10
CA ALA A 140 2.88 10.42 3.17
C ALA A 140 4.31 10.23 2.65
#